data_AF-A0AA39CQN7-F1
#
_entry.id   AF-A0AA39CQN7-F1
#
_cell.length_a   1.000
_cell.length_b   1.000
_cell.length_c   1.000
_cell.angle_alpha   90.00
_cell.angle_beta   90.00
_cell.angle_gamma   90.00
#
_symmetry.space_group_name_H-M   'P 1'
#
loop_
_entity.id
_entity.type
_entity.pdbx_description
1 polymer ?
#
loop_
_entity_poly.entity_id
_entity_poly.type
_entity_poly.pdbx_seq_one_letter_code
_entity_poly.pdbx_strand_id
1 'polypeptide(L)'
;MAPPRKSENKQGVKPGSTQNQVRWTRTEMEHALNSMRQRLAPQITDRALLQQYLEVDNLDVDRAVNRWQTHRARILAGAAPPPSDSSSSSSSDSDGEDDGEGVDEGGIFEGMQANAIAERFNANIEQERRDAALAFRLEIEDSSVGYVVLSPSQAIFFLYICGWDLGVALSRWNSTSLKESFLLLGEFDRMRKPLHREIDVSDEVTLLAQDERLATFINITGRPDWYSLRERLVEADWNLIEAVAAWFRPGVRPERPSSTGNGPGIRVDVNLRELDWPADGDCDAAEGTVMDEGWGQEPNYFAPDNPFPNPPNPVKENPVAATTKPRGTKPIDGRERRNGFLIHIDSSQARETAQIGIRNPELFLIEWICKGKYWYNRFKHNKLGFPEYEAAQNIPPRANPLPEFDWKNQDHINLLNNWRRQVTNRATGYNTRQGSQLWSQEEIDFLISLTEELFQEAKREFKDKTEAELLPLVITNKVKEDWQRRFNAKFTGTIQPGSDKERIDRKSSALMTQRGRIRILVDKYKVTEDKQWFKRQENKKEKAKAKVKVGEKRKRDSSQEVKRESSQEVEEITQGEFESTIATAASDGGESGGEEEEQANDADDEE
;
A
#
# COMPACT_ATOMS: atom_id res chain seq x y z
N MET A 1 -13.72 -79.05 40.11
CA MET A 1 -13.28 -78.07 39.09
C MET A 1 -13.80 -76.71 39.49
N ALA A 2 -12.93 -75.86 40.03
CA ALA A 2 -13.28 -74.53 40.55
C ALA A 2 -12.89 -73.46 39.50
N PRO A 3 -13.68 -72.38 39.32
CA PRO A 3 -13.34 -71.31 38.39
C PRO A 3 -12.31 -70.33 39.01
N PRO A 4 -11.46 -69.69 38.20
CA PRO A 4 -10.49 -68.72 38.67
C PRO A 4 -11.11 -67.33 38.84
N ARG A 5 -10.51 -66.57 39.76
CA ARG A 5 -10.92 -65.27 40.29
C ARG A 5 -10.77 -64.13 39.27
N LYS A 6 -11.68 -63.16 39.35
CA LYS A 6 -11.66 -61.87 38.64
C LYS A 6 -10.47 -61.02 39.08
N SER A 7 -9.75 -60.46 38.11
CA SER A 7 -8.70 -59.45 38.29
C SER A 7 -9.32 -58.05 38.33
N GLU A 8 -8.94 -57.27 39.35
CA GLU A 8 -9.30 -55.86 39.54
C GLU A 8 -8.62 -54.97 38.49
N ASN A 9 -9.41 -53.99 38.03
CA ASN A 9 -9.10 -53.06 36.97
C ASN A 9 -8.42 -51.82 37.58
N LYS A 10 -7.10 -51.63 37.37
CA LYS A 10 -6.40 -50.38 37.70
C LYS A 10 -6.56 -49.40 36.54
N GLN A 11 -7.40 -48.38 36.72
CA GLN A 11 -7.47 -47.23 35.85
C GLN A 11 -6.16 -46.44 35.95
N GLY A 12 -5.44 -46.33 34.83
CA GLY A 12 -4.28 -45.46 34.69
C GLY A 12 -4.72 -44.02 34.46
N VAL A 13 -4.35 -43.14 35.39
CA VAL A 13 -4.43 -41.68 35.26
C VAL A 13 -3.47 -41.26 34.14
N LYS A 14 -3.98 -40.62 33.09
CA LYS A 14 -3.17 -39.99 32.04
C LYS A 14 -2.54 -38.72 32.62
N PRO A 15 -1.22 -38.50 32.48
CA PRO A 15 -0.61 -37.23 32.85
C PRO A 15 -1.13 -36.11 31.94
N GLY A 16 -1.36 -34.96 32.56
CA GLY A 16 -2.00 -33.77 31.99
C GLY A 16 -1.37 -33.31 30.68
N SER A 17 -2.27 -32.94 29.77
CA SER A 17 -1.96 -32.22 28.54
C SER A 17 -1.36 -30.86 28.90
N THR A 18 -0.03 -30.75 28.95
CA THR A 18 0.67 -29.46 28.82
C THR A 18 0.10 -28.76 27.59
N GLN A 19 -0.62 -27.66 27.82
CA GLN A 19 -1.16 -26.82 26.76
C GLN A 19 -0.04 -26.50 25.78
N ASN A 20 -0.23 -26.87 24.51
CA ASN A 20 0.62 -26.42 23.42
C ASN A 20 0.55 -24.89 23.42
N GLN A 21 1.54 -24.21 24.00
CA GLN A 21 1.78 -22.80 23.70
C GLN A 21 1.92 -22.72 22.18
N VAL A 22 0.92 -22.11 21.55
CA VAL A 22 0.89 -21.93 20.10
C VAL A 22 2.06 -21.01 19.77
N ARG A 23 3.20 -21.59 19.40
CA ARG A 23 4.39 -20.83 19.05
C ARG A 23 4.15 -20.21 17.68
N TRP A 24 3.78 -18.94 17.67
CA TRP A 24 3.59 -18.16 16.45
C TRP A 24 4.87 -18.09 15.62
N THR A 25 4.73 -18.05 14.31
CA THR A 25 5.86 -17.80 13.44
C THR A 25 6.28 -16.33 13.54
N ARG A 26 7.58 -16.07 13.31
CA ARG A 26 8.10 -14.69 13.25
C ARG A 26 7.35 -13.82 12.24
N THR A 27 6.90 -14.42 11.13
CA THR A 27 6.17 -13.71 10.07
C THR A 27 4.76 -13.33 10.49
N GLU A 28 4.03 -14.20 11.19
CA GLU A 28 2.70 -13.88 11.74
C GLU A 28 2.78 -12.75 12.76
N MET A 29 3.75 -12.81 13.68
CA MET A 29 3.99 -11.73 14.64
C MET A 29 4.31 -10.41 13.93
N GLU A 30 5.14 -10.42 12.89
CA GLU A 30 5.46 -9.21 12.12
C GLU A 30 4.22 -8.59 11.46
N HIS A 31 3.36 -9.42 10.86
CA HIS A 31 2.11 -8.97 10.26
C HIS A 31 1.14 -8.41 11.30
N ALA A 32 1.04 -9.05 12.47
CA ALA A 32 0.22 -8.55 13.57
C ALA A 32 0.75 -7.21 14.11
N LEU A 33 2.06 -7.08 14.29
CA LEU A 33 2.72 -5.85 14.73
C LEU A 33 2.48 -4.69 13.75
N ASN A 34 2.68 -4.91 12.46
CA ASN A 34 2.45 -3.87 11.46
C ASN A 34 0.97 -3.49 11.36
N SER A 35 0.07 -4.47 11.44
CA SER A 35 -1.37 -4.23 11.50
C SER A 35 -1.77 -3.42 12.73
N MET A 36 -1.19 -3.70 13.89
CA MET A 36 -1.40 -2.93 15.11
C MET A 36 -0.87 -1.50 14.95
N ARG A 37 0.35 -1.33 14.42
CA ARG A 37 0.95 -0.01 14.18
C ARG A 37 0.12 0.84 13.24
N GLN A 38 -0.38 0.27 12.14
CA GLN A 38 -1.25 0.99 11.18
C GLN A 38 -2.54 1.49 11.83
N ARG A 39 -3.13 0.70 12.73
CA ARG A 39 -4.36 1.06 13.44
C ARG A 39 -4.15 2.07 14.57
N LEU A 40 -2.93 2.16 15.09
CA LEU A 40 -2.56 3.16 16.09
C LEU A 40 -2.09 4.46 15.46
N ALA A 41 -1.78 4.49 14.16
CA ALA A 41 -1.40 5.72 13.47
C ALA A 41 -2.51 6.78 13.62
N PRO A 42 -2.19 8.04 13.96
CA PRO A 42 -0.85 8.65 13.94
C PRO A 42 -0.05 8.59 15.27
N GLN A 43 -0.47 7.82 16.27
CA GLN A 43 0.19 7.78 17.59
C GLN A 43 1.62 7.21 17.51
N ILE A 44 2.44 7.54 18.50
CA ILE A 44 3.78 6.95 18.66
C ILE A 44 3.65 5.54 19.23
N THR A 45 4.56 4.65 18.83
CA THR A 45 4.54 3.25 19.24
C THR A 45 5.93 2.77 19.65
N ASP A 46 6.01 1.66 20.39
CA ASP A 46 7.26 0.95 20.66
C ASP A 46 7.05 -0.52 20.30
N ARG A 47 7.89 -1.03 19.40
CA ARG A 47 7.78 -2.41 18.92
C ARG A 47 7.77 -3.46 20.03
N ALA A 48 8.62 -3.33 21.05
CA ALA A 48 8.70 -4.31 22.12
C ALA A 48 7.43 -4.29 22.96
N LEU A 49 6.89 -3.10 23.23
CA LEU A 49 5.61 -2.94 23.91
C LEU A 49 4.45 -3.53 23.08
N LEU A 50 4.34 -3.19 21.79
CA LEU A 50 3.30 -3.75 20.92
C LEU A 50 3.36 -5.28 20.88
N GLN A 51 4.56 -5.85 20.88
CA GLN A 51 4.75 -7.29 20.92
C GLN A 51 4.17 -7.90 22.21
N GLN A 52 4.41 -7.29 23.37
CA GLN A 52 3.85 -7.77 24.65
C GLN A 52 2.32 -7.77 24.63
N TYR A 53 1.69 -6.71 24.12
CA TYR A 53 0.22 -6.66 23.97
C TYR A 53 -0.29 -7.79 23.08
N LEU A 54 0.37 -8.03 21.95
CA LEU A 54 0.00 -9.10 21.03
C LEU A 54 0.22 -10.50 21.61
N GLU A 55 1.29 -10.71 22.39
CA GLU A 55 1.55 -11.98 23.04
C GLU A 55 0.46 -12.31 24.07
N VAL A 56 0.02 -11.33 24.85
CA VAL A 56 -1.06 -11.51 25.83
C VAL A 56 -2.40 -11.77 25.17
N ASP A 57 -2.70 -11.04 24.10
CA ASP A 57 -3.96 -11.19 23.38
C ASP A 57 -3.92 -12.29 22.30
N ASN A 58 -2.93 -13.19 22.34
CA ASN A 58 -2.78 -14.32 21.42
C ASN A 58 -2.82 -13.94 19.93
N LEU A 59 -2.14 -12.84 19.57
CA LEU A 59 -2.15 -12.18 18.26
C LEU A 59 -3.51 -11.63 17.82
N ASP A 60 -4.51 -11.51 18.70
CA ASP A 60 -5.74 -10.80 18.41
C ASP A 60 -5.47 -9.28 18.40
N VAL A 61 -5.22 -8.76 17.19
CA VAL A 61 -4.91 -7.34 16.98
C VAL A 61 -6.06 -6.43 17.45
N ASP A 62 -7.32 -6.85 17.35
CA ASP A 62 -8.44 -6.02 17.84
C ASP A 62 -8.37 -5.85 19.35
N ARG A 63 -8.17 -6.95 20.08
CA ARG A 63 -8.03 -6.92 21.54
C ARG A 63 -6.79 -6.15 21.97
N ALA A 64 -5.65 -6.40 21.33
CA ALA A 64 -4.40 -5.72 21.63
C ALA A 64 -4.49 -4.20 21.44
N VAL A 65 -5.09 -3.74 20.32
CA VAL A 65 -5.32 -2.32 20.05
C VAL A 65 -6.25 -1.71 21.12
N ASN A 66 -7.38 -2.36 21.41
CA ASN A 66 -8.33 -1.86 22.40
C ASN A 66 -7.72 -1.79 23.81
N ARG A 67 -6.92 -2.79 24.20
CA ARG A 67 -6.21 -2.83 25.49
C ARG A 67 -5.17 -1.71 25.56
N TRP A 68 -4.35 -1.55 24.52
CA TRP A 68 -3.37 -0.48 24.42
C TRP A 68 -4.03 0.91 24.53
N GLN A 69 -5.14 1.14 23.81
CA GLN A 69 -5.87 2.41 23.86
C GLN A 69 -6.46 2.68 25.24
N THR A 70 -6.99 1.63 25.90
CA THR A 70 -7.50 1.71 27.27
C THR A 70 -6.40 2.09 28.26
N HIS A 71 -5.24 1.43 28.16
CA HIS A 71 -4.09 1.71 29.03
C HIS A 71 -3.52 3.13 28.78
N ARG A 72 -3.39 3.55 27.53
CA ARG A 72 -3.00 4.93 27.17
C ARG A 72 -3.98 5.95 27.76
N ALA A 73 -5.29 5.72 27.62
CA ALA A 73 -6.29 6.63 28.18
C ALA A 73 -6.20 6.74 29.71
N ARG A 74 -5.90 5.63 30.41
CA ARG A 74 -5.65 5.64 31.86
C ARG A 74 -4.40 6.44 32.25
N ILE A 75 -3.30 6.27 31.52
CA ILE A 75 -2.06 7.02 31.74
C ILE A 75 -2.31 8.53 31.54
N LEU A 76 -3.00 8.91 30.47
CA LEU A 76 -3.36 10.30 30.21
C LEU A 76 -4.30 10.89 31.27
N ALA A 77 -5.17 10.08 31.86
CA ALA A 77 -6.02 10.50 32.97
C ALA A 77 -5.29 10.63 34.31
N GLY A 78 -3.99 10.27 34.38
CA GLY A 78 -3.22 10.23 35.63
C GLY A 78 -3.72 9.18 36.61
N ALA A 79 -4.42 8.14 36.13
CA ALA A 79 -4.95 7.09 36.99
C ALA A 79 -3.80 6.24 37.55
N ALA A 80 -3.85 5.98 38.87
CA ALA A 80 -2.96 5.01 39.50
C ALA A 80 -3.16 3.61 38.87
N PRO A 81 -2.12 2.75 38.85
CA PRO A 81 -2.31 1.36 38.44
C PRO A 81 -3.45 0.74 39.24
N PRO A 82 -4.29 -0.09 38.61
CA PRO A 82 -5.29 -0.84 39.36
C PRO A 82 -4.59 -1.59 40.49
N PRO A 83 -5.15 -1.65 41.71
CA PRO A 83 -4.54 -2.42 42.78
C PRO A 83 -4.31 -3.83 42.24
N SER A 84 -3.06 -4.27 42.24
CA SER A 84 -2.75 -5.66 41.94
C SER A 84 -3.48 -6.48 43.00
N ASP A 85 -4.49 -7.24 42.59
CA ASP A 85 -5.22 -8.15 43.47
C ASP A 85 -4.30 -9.35 43.78
N SER A 86 -3.18 -9.09 44.44
CA SER A 86 -2.26 -10.07 45.01
C SER A 86 -2.78 -10.62 46.34
N SER A 87 -4.05 -10.37 46.67
CA SER A 87 -4.70 -10.85 47.90
C SER A 87 -5.53 -12.11 47.66
N SER A 88 -4.94 -13.11 46.99
CA SER A 88 -5.37 -14.52 47.14
C SER A 88 -4.79 -15.11 48.44
N SER A 89 -4.99 -14.42 49.57
CA SER A 89 -4.77 -15.02 50.89
C SER A 89 -5.96 -15.90 51.24
N SER A 90 -5.84 -17.18 50.88
CA SER A 90 -6.29 -18.34 51.66
C SER A 90 -7.52 -18.14 52.57
N SER A 91 -8.70 -18.51 52.10
CA SER A 91 -9.63 -19.27 52.96
C SER A 91 -10.67 -20.06 52.15
N SER A 92 -10.77 -21.35 52.49
CA SER A 92 -11.92 -22.24 52.35
C SER A 92 -12.20 -22.86 50.97
N ASP A 93 -11.70 -24.09 50.80
CA ASP A 93 -12.35 -25.26 50.21
C ASP A 93 -13.45 -24.99 49.16
N SER A 94 -13.05 -24.93 47.89
CA SER A 94 -13.96 -25.19 46.78
C SER A 94 -13.17 -25.82 45.64
N ASP A 95 -13.28 -27.15 45.54
CA ASP A 95 -12.87 -27.92 44.37
C ASP A 95 -13.63 -27.41 43.14
N GLY A 96 -12.91 -26.81 42.19
CA GLY A 96 -13.48 -26.28 40.96
C GLY A 96 -12.43 -25.67 40.06
N GLU A 97 -11.78 -26.54 39.27
CA GLU A 97 -11.13 -26.32 37.97
C GLU A 97 -11.19 -24.88 37.41
N ASP A 98 -10.05 -24.21 37.26
CA ASP A 98 -9.55 -23.59 36.00
C ASP A 98 -8.34 -22.67 36.28
N ASP A 99 -7.17 -23.26 36.53
CA ASP A 99 -5.90 -22.51 36.62
C ASP A 99 -5.35 -22.25 35.20
N GLY A 100 -6.01 -21.33 34.49
CA GLY A 100 -5.33 -20.56 33.46
C GLY A 100 -4.50 -19.50 34.16
N GLU A 101 -3.16 -19.66 34.17
CA GLU A 101 -2.23 -18.56 34.46
C GLU A 101 -2.48 -17.45 33.45
N GLY A 102 -3.46 -16.59 33.74
CA GLY A 102 -3.72 -15.37 33.00
C GLY A 102 -2.46 -14.53 33.09
N VAL A 103 -1.85 -14.24 31.95
CA VAL A 103 -0.75 -13.27 31.89
C VAL A 103 -1.26 -12.00 32.57
N ASP A 104 -0.63 -11.66 33.70
CA ASP A 104 -1.08 -10.62 34.61
C ASP A 104 -1.30 -9.31 33.84
N GLU A 105 -2.57 -8.93 33.69
CA GLU A 105 -2.96 -7.71 33.00
C GLU A 105 -2.35 -6.47 33.68
N GLY A 106 -2.09 -6.56 34.99
CA GLY A 106 -1.34 -5.57 35.75
C GLY A 106 0.10 -5.40 35.24
N GLY A 107 0.78 -6.51 34.92
CA GLY A 107 2.16 -6.50 34.45
C GLY A 107 2.37 -5.77 33.12
N ILE A 108 1.41 -5.85 32.19
CA ILE A 108 1.49 -5.13 30.90
C ILE A 108 1.23 -3.64 31.08
N PHE A 109 0.27 -3.29 31.94
CA PHE A 109 -0.02 -1.89 32.25
C PHE A 109 1.19 -1.23 32.93
N GLU A 110 1.77 -1.89 33.94
CA GLU A 110 3.02 -1.47 34.57
C GLU A 110 4.17 -1.40 33.56
N GLY A 111 4.27 -2.39 32.66
CA GLY A 111 5.23 -2.40 31.57
C GLY A 111 5.08 -1.21 30.62
N MET A 112 3.85 -0.81 30.29
CA MET A 112 3.58 0.41 29.51
C MET A 112 3.97 1.66 30.31
N GLN A 113 3.56 1.75 31.58
CA GLN A 113 3.83 2.90 32.43
C GLN A 113 5.34 3.10 32.69
N ALA A 114 6.10 2.02 32.81
CA ALA A 114 7.55 2.04 32.95
C ALA A 114 8.30 2.20 31.62
N ASN A 115 7.61 2.07 30.47
CA ASN A 115 8.22 2.26 29.16
C ASN A 115 8.49 3.75 28.91
N ALA A 116 9.62 4.07 28.27
CA ALA A 116 9.99 5.42 27.90
C ALA A 116 8.91 6.17 27.09
N ILE A 117 8.04 5.44 26.39
CA ILE A 117 6.91 6.01 25.65
C ILE A 117 5.82 6.59 26.54
N ALA A 118 5.55 6.02 27.72
CA ALA A 118 4.41 6.48 28.53
C ALA A 118 4.57 7.93 28.98
N GLU A 119 5.79 8.38 29.27
CA GLU A 119 6.10 9.77 29.57
C GLU A 119 5.84 10.74 28.40
N ARG A 120 5.69 10.21 27.18
CA ARG A 120 5.52 10.98 25.93
C ARG A 120 4.08 10.98 25.45
N PHE A 121 3.20 10.21 26.08
CA PHE A 121 1.79 10.24 25.71
C PHE A 121 1.20 11.61 25.97
N ASN A 122 0.53 12.13 24.94
CA ASN A 122 -0.17 13.40 25.00
C ASN A 122 -1.57 13.25 24.39
N ALA A 123 -2.55 13.97 24.91
CA ALA A 123 -3.87 14.02 24.28
C ALA A 123 -3.80 14.63 22.87
N ASN A 124 -2.87 15.57 22.68
CA ASN A 124 -2.52 16.17 21.41
C ASN A 124 -1.45 15.32 20.69
N ILE A 125 -1.83 14.72 19.56
CA ILE A 125 -0.94 13.84 18.77
C ILE A 125 0.27 14.60 18.20
N GLU A 126 0.11 15.88 17.83
CA GLU A 126 1.24 16.68 17.35
C GLU A 126 2.27 16.86 18.46
N GLN A 127 1.83 17.18 19.68
CA GLN A 127 2.72 17.33 20.82
C GLN A 127 3.36 15.99 21.21
N GLU A 128 2.61 14.89 21.21
CA GLU A 128 3.13 13.52 21.42
C GLU A 128 4.30 13.21 20.47
N ARG A 129 4.18 13.59 19.20
CA ARG A 129 5.24 13.41 18.19
C ARG A 129 6.43 14.35 18.41
N ARG A 130 6.20 15.60 18.82
CA ARG A 130 7.28 16.53 19.18
C ARG A 130 8.07 16.01 20.39
N ASP A 131 7.37 15.55 21.42
CA ASP A 131 7.96 15.00 22.65
C ASP A 131 8.76 13.72 22.37
N ALA A 132 8.24 12.84 21.50
CA ALA A 132 8.96 11.64 21.08
C ALA A 132 10.23 11.96 20.28
N ALA A 133 10.20 12.98 19.42
CA ALA A 133 11.38 13.42 18.68
C ALA A 133 12.47 14.00 19.59
N LEU A 134 12.08 14.80 20.60
CA LEU A 134 13.02 15.29 21.62
C LEU A 134 13.62 14.14 22.42
N ALA A 135 12.79 13.23 22.93
CA ALA A 135 13.25 12.11 23.73
C ALA A 135 14.23 11.22 22.93
N PHE A 136 13.90 10.91 21.67
CA PHE A 136 14.77 10.14 20.79
C PHE A 136 16.13 10.83 20.57
N ARG A 137 16.12 12.15 20.37
CA ARG A 137 17.36 12.92 20.17
C ARG A 137 18.23 12.89 21.42
N LEU A 138 17.65 13.16 22.59
CA LEU A 138 18.37 13.16 23.88
C LEU A 138 18.95 11.78 24.20
N GLU A 139 18.20 10.70 23.96
CA GLU A 139 18.69 9.32 24.13
C GLU A 139 19.90 9.02 23.23
N ILE A 140 19.89 9.54 21.99
CA ILE A 140 21.04 9.41 21.08
C ILE A 140 22.23 10.24 21.56
N GLU A 141 21.99 11.48 22.02
CA GLU A 141 23.04 12.33 22.58
C GLU A 141 23.71 11.66 23.79
N ASP A 142 22.92 11.07 24.68
CA ASP A 142 23.41 10.38 25.88
C ASP A 142 24.14 9.07 25.57
N SER A 143 23.65 8.29 24.60
CA SER A 143 24.24 7.00 24.21
C SER A 143 25.43 7.13 23.26
N SER A 144 25.51 8.22 22.49
CA SER A 144 26.61 8.46 21.58
C SER A 144 27.81 9.04 22.34
N VAL A 145 28.98 8.41 22.19
CA VAL A 145 30.23 8.90 22.78
C VAL A 145 30.74 10.13 22.00
N GLY A 146 30.02 11.25 22.08
CA GLY A 146 30.50 12.60 21.77
C GLY A 146 30.71 13.00 20.30
N TYR A 147 30.27 12.23 19.30
CA TYR A 147 30.58 12.54 17.89
C TYR A 147 29.38 12.78 16.96
N VAL A 148 28.14 12.44 17.35
CA VAL A 148 26.99 12.57 16.46
C VAL A 148 25.79 13.09 17.22
N VAL A 149 25.51 14.38 17.07
CA VAL A 149 24.27 15.01 17.55
C VAL A 149 23.33 15.09 16.36
N LEU A 150 22.17 14.43 16.43
CA LEU A 150 21.11 14.61 15.45
C LEU A 150 20.50 15.98 15.65
N SER A 151 20.27 16.73 14.58
CA SER A 151 19.39 17.89 14.70
C SER A 151 17.94 17.42 14.93
N PRO A 152 17.09 18.23 15.56
CA PRO A 152 15.68 17.86 15.78
C PRO A 152 14.93 17.47 14.52
N SER A 153 15.16 18.18 13.42
CA SER A 153 14.53 17.86 12.14
C SER A 153 15.01 16.51 11.58
N GLN A 154 16.27 16.13 11.82
CA GLN A 154 16.79 14.80 11.51
C GLN A 154 16.16 13.72 12.40
N ALA A 155 16.00 13.99 13.70
CA ALA A 155 15.33 13.08 14.64
C ALA A 155 13.88 12.81 14.20
N ILE A 156 13.12 13.85 13.85
CA ILE A 156 11.75 13.76 13.33
C ILE A 156 11.72 12.91 12.05
N PHE A 157 12.61 13.21 11.09
CA PHE A 157 12.63 12.50 9.81
C PHE A 157 13.02 11.02 9.99
N PHE A 158 13.95 10.73 10.89
CA PHE A 158 14.37 9.36 11.21
C PHE A 158 13.23 8.57 11.87
N LEU A 159 12.51 9.19 12.80
CA LEU A 159 11.31 8.60 13.40
C LEU A 159 10.22 8.34 12.37
N TYR A 160 9.98 9.29 11.48
CA TYR A 160 9.03 9.13 10.37
C TYR A 160 9.40 7.92 9.49
N ILE A 161 10.66 7.77 9.08
CA ILE A 161 11.13 6.60 8.30
C ILE A 161 10.96 5.29 9.09
N CYS A 162 11.03 5.35 10.42
CA CYS A 162 10.77 4.21 11.30
C CYS A 162 9.28 4.05 11.65
N GLY A 163 8.38 4.80 11.00
CA GLY A 163 6.93 4.69 11.21
C GLY A 163 6.46 5.18 12.57
N TRP A 164 7.18 6.14 13.18
CA TRP A 164 6.94 6.64 14.54
C TRP A 164 6.99 5.55 15.62
N ASP A 165 7.84 4.53 15.39
CA ASP A 165 8.14 3.46 16.34
C ASP A 165 9.50 3.71 17.00
N LEU A 166 9.50 4.12 18.28
CA LEU A 166 10.73 4.49 19.01
C LEU A 166 11.67 3.30 19.15
N GLY A 167 11.15 2.11 19.46
CA GLY A 167 11.95 0.90 19.58
C GLY A 167 12.62 0.50 18.27
N VAL A 168 11.90 0.61 17.15
CA VAL A 168 12.49 0.41 15.80
C VAL A 168 13.54 1.48 15.51
N ALA A 169 13.27 2.75 15.84
CA ALA A 169 14.21 3.83 15.59
C ALA A 169 15.52 3.64 16.39
N LEU A 170 15.45 3.38 17.69
CA LEU A 170 16.62 3.14 18.54
C LEU A 170 17.37 1.87 18.10
N SER A 171 16.65 0.77 17.84
CA SER A 171 17.27 -0.46 17.35
C SER A 171 17.96 -0.25 16.00
N ARG A 172 17.36 0.50 15.09
CA ARG A 172 17.94 0.81 13.77
C ARG A 172 19.14 1.73 13.94
N TRP A 173 19.06 2.78 14.74
CA TRP A 173 20.19 3.67 15.02
C TRP A 173 21.40 2.90 15.57
N ASN A 174 21.17 2.03 16.55
CA ASN A 174 22.24 1.25 17.20
C ASN A 174 22.83 0.14 16.31
N SER A 175 22.07 -0.36 15.34
CA SER A 175 22.53 -1.45 14.44
C SER A 175 23.08 -0.97 13.10
N THR A 176 22.75 0.26 12.70
CA THR A 176 23.11 0.80 11.38
C THR A 176 24.52 1.39 11.43
N SER A 177 25.31 1.16 10.38
CA SER A 177 26.59 1.85 10.27
C SER A 177 26.34 3.35 10.06
N LEU A 178 27.14 4.24 10.65
CA LEU A 178 26.99 5.70 10.46
C LEU A 178 26.79 6.10 8.98
N LYS A 179 27.45 5.40 8.05
CA LYS A 179 27.31 5.61 6.60
C LYS A 179 25.90 5.37 6.05
N GLU A 180 25.19 4.36 6.55
CA GLU A 180 23.81 4.05 6.14
C GLU A 180 22.82 5.04 6.77
N SER A 181 23.07 5.49 8.01
CA SER A 181 22.35 6.62 8.60
C SER A 181 22.55 7.90 7.78
N PHE A 182 23.76 8.14 7.25
CA PHE A 182 24.04 9.28 6.35
C PHE A 182 23.40 9.14 4.96
N LEU A 183 23.22 7.93 4.43
CA LEU A 183 22.47 7.74 3.17
C LEU A 183 20.99 8.08 3.33
N LEU A 184 20.39 7.74 4.47
CA LEU A 184 19.03 8.17 4.84
C LEU A 184 18.94 9.70 4.99
N LEU A 185 20.03 10.35 5.42
CA LEU A 185 20.16 11.82 5.46
C LEU A 185 20.38 12.47 4.08
N GLY A 186 20.74 11.72 3.05
CA GLY A 186 20.83 12.22 1.66
C GLY A 186 19.46 12.56 1.07
N GLU A 187 18.42 11.79 1.42
CA GLU A 187 17.03 12.16 1.11
C GLU A 187 16.62 13.41 1.89
N PHE A 188 17.07 13.52 3.13
CA PHE A 188 16.87 14.69 3.96
C PHE A 188 17.48 15.95 3.31
N ASP A 189 18.69 15.91 2.71
CA ASP A 189 19.25 17.04 1.90
C ASP A 189 18.37 17.47 0.73
N ARG A 190 17.75 16.51 0.03
CA ARG A 190 16.84 16.81 -1.07
C ARG A 190 15.58 17.52 -0.59
N MET A 191 15.11 17.24 0.63
CA MET A 191 13.91 17.82 1.21
C MET A 191 14.10 19.26 1.71
N ARG A 192 15.35 19.71 1.94
CA ARG A 192 15.67 21.08 2.40
C ARG A 192 15.84 22.10 1.28
N LYS A 193 16.13 21.65 0.06
CA LYS A 193 16.32 22.55 -1.09
C LYS A 193 14.99 23.20 -1.46
N PRO A 194 14.85 24.54 -1.50
CA PRO A 194 13.60 25.17 -1.91
C PRO A 194 13.22 24.79 -3.34
N LEU A 195 11.92 24.69 -3.63
CA LEU A 195 11.39 24.55 -4.99
C LEU A 195 10.75 25.90 -5.36
N HIS A 196 11.11 26.46 -6.51
CA HIS A 196 10.62 27.77 -6.94
C HIS A 196 9.08 27.83 -6.95
N ARG A 197 8.51 28.96 -6.52
CA ARG A 197 7.05 29.19 -6.38
C ARG A 197 6.31 29.27 -7.73
N GLU A 198 6.95 29.84 -8.75
CA GLU A 198 6.35 30.02 -10.08
C GLU A 198 6.52 28.75 -10.90
N ILE A 199 5.55 27.85 -10.82
CA ILE A 199 5.52 26.63 -11.61
C ILE A 199 4.62 26.84 -12.81
N ASP A 200 5.22 26.78 -14.00
CA ASP A 200 4.49 26.40 -15.19
C ASP A 200 3.95 24.98 -14.97
N VAL A 201 2.63 24.79 -15.11
CA VAL A 201 1.95 23.49 -14.94
C VAL A 201 2.58 22.39 -15.84
N SER A 202 3.39 22.79 -16.83
CA SER A 202 4.21 21.92 -17.66
C SER A 202 5.41 21.26 -16.94
N ASP A 203 5.89 21.78 -15.80
CA ASP A 203 6.99 21.19 -15.03
C ASP A 203 6.49 20.09 -14.07
N GLU A 204 6.23 18.93 -14.66
CA GLU A 204 5.82 17.72 -13.94
C GLU A 204 6.82 17.28 -12.86
N VAL A 205 8.12 17.59 -13.00
CA VAL A 205 9.13 17.12 -12.05
C VAL A 205 9.02 17.90 -10.74
N THR A 206 8.90 19.22 -10.84
CA THR A 206 8.74 20.07 -9.65
C THR A 206 7.41 19.80 -8.96
N LEU A 207 6.31 19.63 -9.71
CA LEU A 207 5.01 19.27 -9.14
C LEU A 207 5.05 17.94 -8.37
N LEU A 208 5.75 16.93 -8.89
CA LEU A 208 5.93 15.66 -8.18
C LEU A 208 6.73 15.84 -6.89
N ALA A 209 7.79 16.64 -6.91
CA ALA A 209 8.57 16.92 -5.71
C ALA A 209 7.74 17.67 -4.64
N GLN A 210 6.84 18.57 -5.07
CA GLN A 210 5.89 19.23 -4.18
C GLN A 210 4.90 18.24 -3.57
N ASP A 211 4.27 17.40 -4.38
CA ASP A 211 3.33 16.36 -3.91
C ASP A 211 3.98 15.42 -2.89
N GLU A 212 5.23 15.03 -3.13
CA GLU A 212 6.01 14.21 -2.21
C GLU A 212 6.24 14.88 -0.87
N ARG A 213 6.64 16.17 -0.89
CA ARG A 213 6.87 16.94 0.33
C ARG A 213 5.59 17.15 1.12
N LEU A 214 4.46 17.40 0.45
CA LEU A 214 3.17 17.50 1.11
C LEU A 214 2.74 16.17 1.75
N ALA A 215 2.81 15.06 1.01
CA ALA A 215 2.49 13.73 1.55
C ALA A 215 3.39 13.38 2.75
N THR A 216 4.68 13.68 2.65
CA THR A 216 5.65 13.48 3.74
C THR A 216 5.31 14.35 4.94
N PHE A 217 4.96 15.63 4.72
CA PHE A 217 4.63 16.54 5.81
C PHE A 217 3.37 16.10 6.56
N ILE A 218 2.32 15.66 5.84
CA ILE A 218 1.12 15.06 6.42
C ILE A 218 1.48 13.85 7.30
N ASN A 219 2.37 12.98 6.80
CA ASN A 219 2.78 11.80 7.57
C ASN A 219 3.65 12.14 8.78
N ILE A 220 4.41 13.23 8.75
CA ILE A 220 5.24 13.71 9.86
C ILE A 220 4.35 14.34 10.94
N THR A 221 3.39 15.18 10.59
CA THR A 221 2.54 15.86 11.57
C THR A 221 1.41 14.96 12.08
N GLY A 222 0.94 14.03 11.24
CA GLY A 222 -0.19 13.15 11.55
C GLY A 222 -1.54 13.86 11.46
N ARG A 223 -1.55 15.09 10.96
CA ARG A 223 -2.74 15.94 10.94
C ARG A 223 -3.76 15.54 9.87
N PRO A 224 -5.05 15.86 10.10
CA PRO A 224 -6.11 15.63 9.12
C PRO A 224 -6.24 16.76 8.08
N ASP A 225 -5.83 18.00 8.37
CA ASP A 225 -6.00 19.17 7.50
C ASP A 225 -4.81 19.37 6.53
N TRP A 226 -4.82 18.60 5.44
CA TRP A 226 -3.77 18.65 4.43
C TRP A 226 -3.59 20.04 3.77
N TYR A 227 -4.65 20.86 3.74
CA TYR A 227 -4.60 22.18 3.10
C TYR A 227 -3.69 23.14 3.87
N SER A 228 -3.79 23.20 5.19
CA SER A 228 -3.00 24.11 6.02
C SER A 228 -1.51 23.74 5.96
N LEU A 229 -1.21 22.45 5.89
CA LEU A 229 0.15 21.96 5.67
C LEU A 229 0.71 22.33 4.30
N ARG A 230 -0.15 22.37 3.26
CA ARG A 230 0.24 22.84 1.93
C ARG A 230 0.55 24.33 1.93
N GLU A 231 -0.29 25.16 2.53
CA GLU A 231 -0.02 26.61 2.60
C GLU A 231 1.27 26.90 3.37
N ARG A 232 1.52 26.19 4.48
CA ARG A 232 2.80 26.29 5.19
C ARG A 232 4.00 25.90 4.34
N LEU A 233 3.88 24.86 3.51
CA LEU A 233 4.92 24.50 2.55
C LEU A 233 5.11 25.60 1.50
N VAL A 234 4.04 26.22 0.99
CA VAL A 234 4.13 27.34 0.04
C VAL A 234 4.89 28.52 0.65
N GLU A 235 4.58 28.88 1.90
CA GLU A 235 5.29 29.93 2.64
C GLU A 235 6.79 29.64 2.77
N ALA A 236 7.15 28.37 3.01
CA ALA A 236 8.52 27.90 3.13
C ALA A 236 9.19 27.61 1.77
N ASP A 237 8.68 28.08 0.63
CA ASP A 237 9.23 27.76 -0.70
C ASP A 237 9.37 26.26 -0.95
N TRP A 238 8.38 25.52 -0.46
CA TRP A 238 8.31 24.07 -0.40
C TRP A 238 9.45 23.41 0.35
N ASN A 239 10.31 24.13 1.06
CA ASN A 239 11.33 23.56 1.93
C ASN A 239 10.67 22.78 3.08
N LEU A 240 10.69 21.45 2.98
CA LEU A 240 10.03 20.58 3.94
C LEU A 240 10.67 20.70 5.32
N ILE A 241 11.98 20.90 5.40
CA ILE A 241 12.69 20.96 6.68
C ILE A 241 12.37 22.25 7.42
N GLU A 242 12.27 23.36 6.70
CA GLU A 242 11.80 24.62 7.27
C GLU A 242 10.33 24.56 7.69
N ALA A 243 9.48 23.89 6.91
CA ALA A 243 8.09 23.65 7.29
C ALA A 243 7.98 22.77 8.55
N VAL A 244 8.80 21.72 8.67
CA VAL A 244 8.89 20.86 9.87
C VAL A 244 9.42 21.66 11.07
N ALA A 245 10.42 22.51 10.88
CA ALA A 245 10.94 23.36 11.95
C ALA A 245 9.87 24.32 12.48
N ALA A 246 9.07 24.89 11.58
CA ALA A 246 7.94 25.73 11.94
C ALA A 246 6.82 24.93 12.63
N TRP A 247 6.51 23.74 12.13
CA TRP A 247 5.58 22.85 12.81
C TRP A 247 6.04 22.49 14.23
N PHE A 248 7.33 22.28 14.42
CA PHE A 248 7.88 21.87 15.71
C PHE A 248 7.91 23.01 16.73
N ARG A 249 8.26 24.25 16.31
CA ARG A 249 8.46 25.38 17.22
C ARG A 249 7.21 26.27 17.41
N PRO A 250 6.75 27.08 16.42
CA PRO A 250 5.53 27.85 16.59
C PRO A 250 4.25 27.02 16.39
N GLY A 251 4.33 25.86 15.72
CA GLY A 251 3.15 25.16 15.24
C GLY A 251 2.71 25.62 13.85
N VAL A 252 1.74 24.91 13.27
CA VAL A 252 1.09 25.30 12.00
C VAL A 252 -0.37 25.58 12.27
N ARG A 253 -0.81 26.81 12.03
CA ARG A 253 -2.20 27.18 12.29
C ARG A 253 -3.15 26.48 11.33
N PRO A 254 -4.34 26.06 11.78
CA PRO A 254 -5.38 25.57 10.89
C PRO A 254 -5.81 26.68 9.92
N GLU A 255 -5.81 26.36 8.64
CA GLU A 255 -6.25 27.23 7.56
C GLU A 255 -7.30 26.53 6.73
N ARG A 256 -8.40 27.24 6.47
CA ARG A 256 -9.50 26.72 5.64
C ARG A 256 -9.37 27.25 4.21
N PRO A 257 -9.62 26.42 3.18
CA PRO A 257 -9.63 26.88 1.82
C PRO A 257 -10.72 27.96 1.63
N SER A 258 -10.37 29.06 0.98
CA SER A 258 -11.27 30.19 0.74
C SER A 258 -12.32 29.94 -0.35
N SER A 259 -12.18 28.86 -1.13
CA SER A 259 -13.06 28.56 -2.28
C SER A 259 -13.53 27.11 -2.27
N THR A 260 -14.71 26.87 -2.86
CA THR A 260 -15.37 25.57 -3.02
C THR A 260 -14.61 24.57 -3.91
N GLY A 261 -13.57 24.99 -4.63
CA GLY A 261 -12.91 24.17 -5.66
C GLY A 261 -11.83 23.19 -5.16
N ASN A 262 -11.32 23.36 -3.93
CA ASN A 262 -10.27 22.50 -3.37
C ASN A 262 -10.81 21.42 -2.41
N GLY A 263 -12.13 21.25 -2.35
CA GLY A 263 -12.77 20.42 -1.34
C GLY A 263 -12.62 21.04 0.06
N PRO A 264 -12.97 20.30 1.12
CA PRO A 264 -12.93 20.83 2.48
C PRO A 264 -11.50 21.15 2.95
N GLY A 265 -10.45 20.59 2.33
CA GLY A 265 -9.07 20.76 2.83
C GLY A 265 -8.72 19.83 3.99
N ILE A 266 -9.63 18.88 4.30
CA ILE A 266 -9.48 17.87 5.34
C ILE A 266 -9.50 16.46 4.77
N ARG A 267 -8.88 15.53 5.50
CA ARG A 267 -8.82 14.10 5.20
C ARG A 267 -10.08 13.38 5.67
N VAL A 268 -10.19 12.11 5.29
CA VAL A 268 -11.35 11.27 5.62
C VAL A 268 -10.92 9.98 6.31
N ASP A 269 -11.79 9.43 7.14
CA ASP A 269 -11.62 8.13 7.77
C ASP A 269 -11.91 6.96 6.82
N VAL A 270 -11.76 5.73 7.32
CA VAL A 270 -12.05 4.48 6.61
C VAL A 270 -13.51 4.39 6.11
N ASN A 271 -14.42 5.14 6.74
CA ASN A 271 -15.84 5.22 6.42
C ASN A 271 -16.21 6.46 5.58
N LEU A 272 -15.21 7.17 5.06
CA LEU A 272 -15.34 8.40 4.27
C LEU A 272 -16.05 9.53 5.02
N ARG A 273 -15.98 9.55 6.35
CA ARG A 273 -16.35 10.71 7.16
C ARG A 273 -15.16 11.65 7.20
N GLU A 274 -15.41 12.94 7.06
CA GLU A 274 -14.39 13.95 7.28
C GLU A 274 -13.87 13.83 8.71
N LEU A 275 -12.55 13.85 8.86
CA LEU A 275 -11.92 13.90 10.18
C LEU A 275 -12.17 15.28 10.80
N ASP A 276 -12.03 15.37 12.11
CA ASP A 276 -12.21 16.64 12.81
C ASP A 276 -11.06 17.60 12.48
N TRP A 277 -11.40 18.88 12.30
CA TRP A 277 -10.39 19.92 12.17
C TRP A 277 -9.60 20.03 13.47
N PRO A 278 -8.26 20.21 13.40
CA PRO A 278 -7.49 20.47 14.59
C PRO A 278 -7.94 21.80 15.21
N ALA A 279 -8.03 21.84 16.54
CA ALA A 279 -8.30 23.09 17.26
C ALA A 279 -7.06 23.98 17.21
N ASP A 280 -7.23 25.30 17.18
CA ASP A 280 -6.11 26.25 17.10
C ASP A 280 -5.06 26.01 18.20
N GLY A 281 -5.51 25.72 19.43
CA GLY A 281 -4.62 25.45 20.56
C GLY A 281 -3.89 24.10 20.52
N ASP A 282 -4.38 23.13 19.75
CA ASP A 282 -3.69 21.84 19.55
C ASP A 282 -2.55 21.98 18.53
N CYS A 283 -2.58 23.04 17.73
CA CYS A 283 -1.55 23.27 16.72
C CYS A 283 -0.32 23.98 17.26
N ASP A 284 -0.47 24.79 18.31
CA ASP A 284 0.61 25.53 18.95
C ASP A 284 1.59 24.56 19.65
N ALA A 285 2.88 24.88 19.68
CA ALA A 285 3.82 24.12 20.50
C ALA A 285 3.78 24.57 21.95
N ALA A 286 3.88 23.60 22.86
CA ALA A 286 4.00 23.91 24.28
C ALA A 286 5.25 24.77 24.54
N GLU A 287 5.15 25.79 25.39
CA GLU A 287 6.23 26.74 25.70
C GLU A 287 7.55 26.05 26.11
N GLY A 288 7.48 24.89 26.75
CA GLY A 288 8.65 24.08 27.14
C GLY A 288 9.42 23.46 25.97
N THR A 289 8.74 23.21 24.85
CA THR A 289 9.35 22.68 23.60
C THR A 289 10.24 23.72 22.91
N VAL A 290 9.99 25.01 23.18
CA VAL A 290 10.65 26.15 22.52
C VAL A 290 12.03 26.45 23.09
N MET A 291 12.35 25.93 24.29
CA MET A 291 13.60 26.21 25.04
C MET A 291 14.80 25.34 24.63
N ASP A 292 14.66 24.48 23.61
CA ASP A 292 15.77 23.67 23.12
C ASP A 292 16.74 24.53 22.29
N GLU A 293 17.83 24.98 22.93
CA GLU A 293 18.91 25.79 22.34
C GLU A 293 19.59 25.11 21.13
N GLY A 294 19.37 23.80 20.90
CA GLY A 294 19.93 23.02 19.80
C GLY A 294 19.32 23.29 18.43
N TRP A 295 18.19 24.00 18.36
CA TRP A 295 17.59 24.41 17.10
C TRP A 295 18.23 25.70 16.53
N GLY A 296 19.51 25.61 16.13
CA GLY A 296 20.16 26.63 15.31
C GLY A 296 19.52 26.77 13.93
N GLN A 297 20.01 27.71 13.11
CA GLN A 297 19.68 27.72 11.69
C GLN A 297 20.26 26.42 11.09
N GLU A 298 19.39 25.51 10.66
CA GLU A 298 19.80 24.26 10.01
C GLU A 298 20.69 24.61 8.82
N PRO A 299 21.88 24.01 8.69
CA PRO A 299 22.77 24.32 7.59
C PRO A 299 22.09 23.96 6.25
N ASN A 300 22.24 24.84 5.26
CA ASN A 300 21.64 24.68 3.93
C ASN A 300 22.06 23.38 3.22
N TYR A 301 23.16 22.77 3.68
CA TYR A 301 23.69 21.50 3.18
C TYR A 301 24.27 20.72 4.35
N PHE A 302 24.12 19.40 4.32
CA PHE A 302 24.93 18.54 5.19
C PHE A 302 26.40 18.58 4.74
N ALA A 303 27.24 19.31 5.47
CA ALA A 303 28.68 19.16 5.41
C ALA A 303 29.08 18.21 6.55
N PRO A 304 29.50 16.96 6.28
CA PRO A 304 30.04 16.14 7.35
C PRO A 304 31.30 16.84 7.88
N ASP A 305 31.28 17.26 9.15
CA ASP A 305 32.43 17.87 9.83
C ASP A 305 33.62 16.90 9.99
N ASN A 306 33.49 15.65 9.51
CA ASN A 306 34.51 14.63 9.62
C ASN A 306 35.22 14.38 8.28
N PRO A 307 36.55 14.62 8.19
CA PRO A 307 37.35 14.41 6.99
C PRO A 307 37.63 12.92 6.80
N PHE A 308 36.60 12.13 6.47
CA PHE A 308 36.87 10.84 5.84
C PHE A 308 37.56 11.14 4.49
N PRO A 309 38.74 10.56 4.21
CA PRO A 309 39.45 10.81 2.98
C PRO A 309 38.50 10.50 1.83
N ASN A 310 38.31 11.50 0.98
CA ASN A 310 37.39 11.53 -0.15
C ASN A 310 37.08 10.12 -0.66
N PRO A 311 35.81 9.68 -0.71
CA PRO A 311 35.49 8.51 -1.51
C PRO A 311 36.07 8.74 -2.92
N PRO A 312 36.82 7.78 -3.49
CA PRO A 312 37.45 7.98 -4.78
C PRO A 312 36.36 8.19 -5.82
N ASN A 313 36.40 9.38 -6.41
CA ASN A 313 35.42 9.99 -7.32
C ASN A 313 34.12 10.47 -6.65
N PRO A 314 33.66 11.69 -6.97
CA PRO A 314 32.22 11.95 -6.92
C PRO A 314 31.61 10.89 -7.83
N VAL A 315 30.93 9.91 -7.23
CA VAL A 315 29.92 9.15 -7.96
C VAL A 315 29.09 10.25 -8.60
N LYS A 316 29.20 10.41 -9.93
CA LYS A 316 28.26 11.23 -10.71
C LYS A 316 26.94 10.98 -10.03
N GLU A 317 26.31 12.01 -9.49
CA GLU A 317 25.01 11.93 -8.84
C GLU A 317 24.10 11.18 -9.82
N ASN A 318 24.09 9.86 -9.70
CA ASN A 318 23.04 9.04 -10.24
C ASN A 318 21.93 9.47 -9.31
N PRO A 319 20.92 10.21 -9.79
CA PRO A 319 19.80 10.58 -8.95
C PRO A 319 19.27 9.28 -8.37
N VAL A 320 19.63 9.00 -7.11
CA VAL A 320 19.17 7.81 -6.41
C VAL A 320 17.70 8.08 -6.20
N ALA A 321 16.89 7.38 -6.99
CA ALA A 321 15.47 7.20 -6.77
C ALA A 321 14.58 8.46 -6.68
N ALA A 322 14.95 9.57 -7.33
CA ALA A 322 13.92 10.43 -7.92
C ALA A 322 13.25 9.60 -9.00
N THR A 323 12.20 8.84 -8.61
CA THR A 323 11.16 8.27 -9.48
C THR A 323 11.65 8.14 -10.91
N THR A 324 12.55 7.20 -11.22
CA THR A 324 12.79 6.88 -12.63
C THR A 324 11.42 6.43 -13.12
N LYS A 325 10.67 7.34 -13.76
CA LYS A 325 9.47 7.01 -14.52
C LYS A 325 9.87 5.75 -15.27
N PRO A 326 9.16 4.61 -15.13
CA PRO A 326 9.49 3.44 -15.92
C PRO A 326 9.44 3.89 -17.39
N ARG A 327 10.61 4.17 -17.97
CA ARG A 327 10.73 4.67 -19.34
C ARG A 327 10.08 3.61 -20.23
N GLY A 328 9.00 4.02 -20.90
CA GLY A 328 8.41 3.23 -21.97
C GLY A 328 7.12 2.45 -21.66
N THR A 329 6.28 2.83 -20.69
CA THR A 329 4.86 2.48 -20.81
C THR A 329 4.08 3.68 -21.33
N LYS A 330 3.91 3.75 -22.66
CA LYS A 330 2.89 4.63 -23.26
C LYS A 330 1.56 4.38 -22.53
N PRO A 331 0.81 5.41 -22.13
CA PRO A 331 -0.52 5.23 -21.55
C PRO A 331 -1.37 4.45 -22.55
N ILE A 332 -1.88 3.29 -22.13
CA ILE A 332 -2.65 2.37 -22.98
C ILE A 332 -3.94 3.04 -23.49
N ASP A 333 -4.43 4.06 -22.77
CA ASP A 333 -5.72 4.72 -23.03
C ASP A 333 -5.59 6.22 -23.34
N GLY A 334 -4.39 6.73 -23.66
CA GLY A 334 -4.18 8.17 -23.92
C GLY A 334 -4.35 9.10 -22.70
N ARG A 335 -4.92 8.61 -21.59
CA ARG A 335 -5.01 9.33 -20.32
C ARG A 335 -3.66 9.30 -19.61
N GLU A 336 -3.13 10.49 -19.32
CA GLU A 336 -1.92 10.70 -18.55
C GLU A 336 -2.07 10.05 -17.16
N ARG A 337 -1.10 9.20 -16.78
CA ARG A 337 -1.16 8.51 -15.48
C ARG A 337 -0.84 9.50 -14.38
N ARG A 338 -1.72 9.58 -13.39
CA ARG A 338 -1.49 10.32 -12.15
C ARG A 338 -0.37 9.62 -11.39
N ASN A 339 0.76 10.30 -11.22
CA ASN A 339 1.82 9.86 -10.33
C ASN A 339 1.67 10.69 -9.06
N GLY A 340 1.34 10.05 -7.95
CA GLY A 340 1.15 10.67 -6.65
C GLY A 340 1.86 9.90 -5.54
N PHE A 341 1.77 10.43 -4.32
CA PHE A 341 2.49 9.93 -3.15
C PHE A 341 1.49 9.52 -2.06
N LEU A 342 1.63 8.29 -1.56
CA LEU A 342 0.70 7.74 -0.57
C LEU A 342 0.85 8.41 0.79
N ILE A 343 -0.26 8.51 1.53
CA ILE A 343 -0.31 8.97 2.92
C ILE A 343 -0.47 7.73 3.83
N HIS A 344 0.10 7.76 5.04
CA HIS A 344 0.14 6.70 6.07
C HIS A 344 0.87 5.42 5.74
N ILE A 345 1.38 5.33 4.52
CA ILE A 345 1.93 4.11 3.99
C ILE A 345 3.39 4.43 3.64
N ASP A 346 4.32 4.05 4.52
CA ASP A 346 5.72 3.99 4.10
C ASP A 346 5.82 3.10 2.85
N SER A 347 6.72 3.42 1.93
CA SER A 347 6.96 2.66 0.70
C SER A 347 7.13 1.15 0.93
N SER A 348 7.60 0.77 2.12
CA SER A 348 7.67 -0.61 2.62
C SER A 348 6.30 -1.19 3.00
N GLN A 349 5.48 -0.42 3.72
CA GLN A 349 4.11 -0.75 4.14
C GLN A 349 3.09 -0.68 2.99
N ALA A 350 3.38 0.01 1.89
CA ALA A 350 2.54 0.03 0.68
C ALA A 350 2.38 -1.35 0.06
N ARG A 351 3.31 -2.24 0.39
CA ARG A 351 3.35 -3.61 -0.07
C ARG A 351 2.70 -4.56 0.92
N GLU A 352 2.30 -4.08 2.10
CA GLU A 352 1.65 -4.92 3.07
C GLU A 352 0.26 -5.31 2.57
N THR A 353 0.08 -6.63 2.51
CA THR A 353 -1.16 -7.26 2.11
C THR A 353 -1.97 -7.58 3.35
N ALA A 354 -3.28 -7.41 3.26
CA ALA A 354 -4.21 -7.96 4.24
C ALA A 354 -3.92 -9.46 4.40
N GLN A 355 -3.88 -9.92 5.65
CA GLN A 355 -3.64 -11.32 6.00
C GLN A 355 -4.94 -11.96 6.47
N ILE A 356 -5.05 -13.27 6.27
CA ILE A 356 -6.21 -14.02 6.76
C ILE A 356 -6.21 -13.99 8.30
N GLY A 357 -7.37 -13.69 8.89
CA GLY A 357 -7.58 -13.71 10.34
C GLY A 357 -7.06 -12.48 11.08
N ILE A 358 -6.31 -11.59 10.43
CA ILE A 358 -5.80 -10.34 11.04
C ILE A 358 -6.66 -9.18 10.54
N ARG A 359 -7.56 -8.68 11.40
CA ARG A 359 -8.46 -7.56 11.08
C ARG A 359 -7.70 -6.24 11.03
N ASN A 360 -7.76 -5.56 9.88
CA ASN A 360 -7.18 -4.23 9.71
C ASN A 360 -8.06 -3.34 8.80
N PRO A 361 -9.05 -2.63 9.37
CA PRO A 361 -9.97 -1.80 8.59
C PRO A 361 -9.28 -0.70 7.78
N GLU A 362 -8.13 -0.19 8.24
CA GLU A 362 -7.35 0.84 7.53
C GLU A 362 -6.95 0.40 6.11
N LEU A 363 -6.84 -0.92 5.88
CA LEU A 363 -6.55 -1.45 4.54
C LEU A 363 -7.69 -1.26 3.54
N PHE A 364 -8.89 -0.88 3.98
CA PHE A 364 -9.98 -0.48 3.08
C PHE A 364 -9.79 0.90 2.48
N LEU A 365 -8.93 1.76 3.02
CA LEU A 365 -8.67 3.09 2.50
C LEU A 365 -7.26 3.16 1.90
N ILE A 366 -7.15 3.91 0.80
CA ILE A 366 -5.87 4.34 0.25
C ILE A 366 -5.98 5.83 0.01
N GLU A 367 -5.07 6.58 0.62
CA GLU A 367 -4.95 8.04 0.54
C GLU A 367 -3.67 8.41 -0.20
N TRP A 368 -3.71 9.47 -1.01
CA TRP A 368 -2.52 9.99 -1.70
C TRP A 368 -2.63 11.47 -2.07
N ILE A 369 -1.49 12.13 -2.22
CA ILE A 369 -1.38 13.47 -2.81
C ILE A 369 -1.03 13.33 -4.29
N CYS A 370 -1.72 14.08 -5.15
CA CYS A 370 -1.38 14.19 -6.58
C CYS A 370 -1.87 15.52 -7.15
N LYS A 371 -0.98 16.20 -7.89
CA LYS A 371 -1.19 17.51 -8.51
C LYS A 371 -1.67 18.56 -7.48
N GLY A 372 -1.03 18.59 -6.32
CA GLY A 372 -1.30 19.52 -5.21
C GLY A 372 -2.62 19.27 -4.47
N LYS A 373 -3.30 18.15 -4.73
CA LYS A 373 -4.60 17.82 -4.15
C LYS A 373 -4.58 16.49 -3.41
N TYR A 374 -5.39 16.40 -2.37
CA TYR A 374 -5.68 15.16 -1.66
C TYR A 374 -6.68 14.30 -2.44
N TRP A 375 -6.37 13.02 -2.53
CA TRP A 375 -7.20 12.00 -3.15
C TRP A 375 -7.29 10.79 -2.23
N TYR A 376 -8.41 10.10 -2.31
CA TYR A 376 -8.62 8.86 -1.59
C TYR A 376 -9.45 7.88 -2.42
N ASN A 377 -9.36 6.61 -2.07
CA ASN A 377 -10.21 5.56 -2.62
C ASN A 377 -10.47 4.51 -1.55
N ARG A 378 -11.74 4.13 -1.41
CA ARG A 378 -12.16 3.09 -0.48
C ARG A 378 -12.50 1.81 -1.21
N PHE A 379 -12.12 0.68 -0.65
CA PHE A 379 -12.53 -0.63 -1.13
C PHE A 379 -14.05 -0.73 -1.09
N LYS A 380 -14.65 -1.03 -2.24
CA LYS A 380 -16.07 -1.33 -2.40
C LYS A 380 -16.18 -2.53 -3.33
N HIS A 381 -17.11 -3.43 -3.03
CA HIS A 381 -17.36 -4.60 -3.87
C HIS A 381 -18.87 -4.87 -3.91
N ASN A 382 -19.42 -5.10 -5.10
CA ASN A 382 -20.86 -5.26 -5.31
C ASN A 382 -21.47 -6.49 -4.62
N LYS A 383 -20.65 -7.46 -4.22
CA LYS A 383 -21.08 -8.68 -3.52
C LYS A 383 -20.88 -8.61 -2.00
N LEU A 384 -20.30 -7.55 -1.47
CA LEU A 384 -19.96 -7.44 -0.04
C LEU A 384 -20.64 -6.22 0.57
N GLY A 385 -21.17 -6.39 1.77
CA GLY A 385 -21.72 -5.34 2.60
C GLY A 385 -20.62 -4.69 3.44
N PHE A 386 -20.79 -3.39 3.72
CA PHE A 386 -19.93 -2.65 4.63
C PHE A 386 -20.80 -1.83 5.60
N PRO A 387 -21.39 -2.48 6.62
CA PRO A 387 -22.44 -1.86 7.44
C PRO A 387 -22.01 -0.54 8.10
N GLU A 388 -20.79 -0.49 8.64
CA GLU A 388 -20.23 0.73 9.28
C GLU A 388 -20.14 1.91 8.29
N TYR A 389 -19.73 1.63 7.05
CA TYR A 389 -19.65 2.62 5.98
C TYR A 389 -21.03 3.04 5.48
N GLU A 390 -21.95 2.09 5.28
CA GLU A 390 -23.31 2.38 4.83
C GLU A 390 -24.06 3.24 5.87
N ALA A 391 -23.90 2.90 7.16
CA ALA A 391 -24.41 3.72 8.26
C ALA A 391 -23.77 5.10 8.31
N ALA A 392 -22.46 5.20 8.08
CA ALA A 392 -21.75 6.48 8.02
C ALA A 392 -22.22 7.41 6.91
N GLN A 393 -22.67 6.85 5.79
CA GLN A 393 -23.15 7.59 4.63
C GLN A 393 -24.67 7.81 4.67
N ASN A 394 -25.34 7.49 5.77
CA ASN A 394 -26.81 7.52 5.90
C ASN A 394 -27.53 6.75 4.77
N ILE A 395 -26.89 5.70 4.25
CA ILE A 395 -27.49 4.85 3.22
C ILE A 395 -28.51 3.94 3.92
N PRO A 396 -29.78 3.91 3.48
CA PRO A 396 -30.78 3.07 4.11
C PRO A 396 -30.38 1.58 3.99
N PRO A 397 -30.68 0.77 5.02
CA PRO A 397 -30.37 -0.66 4.99
C PRO A 397 -31.08 -1.31 3.80
N ARG A 398 -30.35 -2.14 3.06
CA ARG A 398 -30.88 -2.87 1.90
C ARG A 398 -31.89 -3.91 2.37
N ALA A 399 -32.95 -4.13 1.59
CA ALA A 399 -33.93 -5.19 1.86
C ALA A 399 -33.29 -6.59 2.00
N ASN A 400 -32.24 -6.85 1.21
CA ASN A 400 -31.41 -8.04 1.30
C ASN A 400 -29.95 -7.60 1.59
N PRO A 401 -29.47 -7.68 2.84
CA PRO A 401 -28.11 -7.26 3.18
C PRO A 401 -27.10 -8.16 2.48
N LEU A 402 -26.09 -7.55 1.86
CA LEU A 402 -24.96 -8.27 1.30
C LEU A 402 -24.14 -8.88 2.44
N PRO A 403 -23.47 -10.04 2.22
CA PRO A 403 -22.60 -10.63 3.23
C PRO A 403 -21.46 -9.68 3.58
N GLU A 404 -21.16 -9.55 4.86
CA GLU A 404 -20.08 -8.67 5.35
C GLU A 404 -18.70 -9.18 4.90
N PHE A 405 -17.75 -8.26 4.79
CA PHE A 405 -16.35 -8.61 4.56
C PHE A 405 -15.78 -9.42 5.74
N ASP A 406 -15.67 -10.73 5.54
CA ASP A 406 -14.98 -11.62 6.48
C ASP A 406 -13.45 -11.64 6.29
N TRP A 407 -12.71 -11.28 7.35
CA TRP A 407 -11.24 -11.33 7.42
C TRP A 407 -10.66 -12.75 7.48
N LYS A 408 -11.46 -13.75 7.85
CA LYS A 408 -11.08 -15.18 7.83
C LYS A 408 -11.28 -15.81 6.45
N ASN A 409 -11.99 -15.13 5.55
CA ASN A 409 -12.23 -15.63 4.19
C ASN A 409 -11.10 -15.21 3.24
N GLN A 410 -10.33 -16.20 2.77
CA GLN A 410 -9.23 -15.99 1.83
C GLN A 410 -9.65 -15.28 0.53
N ASP A 411 -10.87 -15.53 0.02
CA ASP A 411 -11.36 -14.90 -1.20
C ASP A 411 -11.62 -13.41 -1.01
N HIS A 412 -12.17 -13.02 0.15
CA HIS A 412 -12.38 -11.61 0.49
C HIS A 412 -11.04 -10.88 0.62
N ILE A 413 -10.08 -11.48 1.33
CA ILE A 413 -8.70 -10.96 1.44
C ILE A 413 -8.04 -10.83 0.06
N ASN A 414 -8.23 -11.81 -0.83
CA ASN A 414 -7.72 -11.76 -2.19
C ASN A 414 -8.35 -10.62 -3.00
N LEU A 415 -9.66 -10.38 -2.86
CA LEU A 415 -10.33 -9.24 -3.50
C LEU A 415 -9.76 -7.91 -3.01
N LEU A 416 -9.60 -7.74 -1.69
CA LEU A 416 -9.03 -6.55 -1.09
C LEU A 416 -7.59 -6.30 -1.57
N ASN A 417 -6.71 -7.30 -1.49
CA ASN A 417 -5.32 -7.18 -1.92
C ASN A 417 -5.18 -6.91 -3.43
N ASN A 418 -6.06 -7.51 -4.25
CA ASN A 418 -6.09 -7.22 -5.69
C ASN A 418 -6.53 -5.78 -5.98
N TRP A 419 -7.52 -5.26 -5.25
CA TRP A 419 -7.94 -3.87 -5.35
C TRP A 419 -6.84 -2.93 -4.88
N ARG A 420 -6.25 -3.15 -3.69
CA ARG A 420 -5.17 -2.32 -3.14
C ARG A 420 -4.01 -2.19 -4.11
N ARG A 421 -3.57 -3.31 -4.70
CA ARG A 421 -2.52 -3.33 -5.72
C ARG A 421 -2.90 -2.50 -6.95
N GLN A 422 -4.14 -2.61 -7.43
CA GLN A 422 -4.60 -1.84 -8.59
C GLN A 422 -4.66 -0.34 -8.31
N VAL A 423 -5.25 0.05 -7.18
CA VAL A 423 -5.37 1.45 -6.78
C VAL A 423 -4.00 2.05 -6.52
N THR A 424 -3.14 1.38 -5.75
CA THR A 424 -1.76 1.83 -5.49
C THR A 424 -0.97 2.02 -6.78
N ASN A 425 -1.05 1.07 -7.72
CA ASN A 425 -0.39 1.21 -9.02
C ASN A 425 -0.95 2.38 -9.86
N ARG A 426 -2.24 2.69 -9.73
CA ARG A 426 -2.88 3.82 -10.43
C ARG A 426 -2.55 5.16 -9.78
N ALA A 427 -2.50 5.20 -8.44
CA ALA A 427 -2.22 6.38 -7.65
C ALA A 427 -0.75 6.80 -7.79
N THR A 428 0.17 5.84 -7.71
CA THR A 428 1.61 6.13 -7.65
C THR A 428 2.34 5.98 -8.99
N GLY A 429 1.70 5.35 -9.99
CA GLY A 429 2.34 5.01 -11.26
C GLY A 429 3.43 3.92 -11.16
N TYR A 430 3.81 3.51 -9.94
CA TYR A 430 4.79 2.45 -9.72
C TYR A 430 4.20 1.09 -10.05
N ASN A 431 4.55 0.56 -11.21
CA ASN A 431 4.24 -0.82 -11.53
C ASN A 431 5.32 -1.72 -10.91
N THR A 432 5.04 -2.26 -9.72
CA THR A 432 5.95 -3.16 -9.00
C THR A 432 6.27 -4.44 -9.78
N ARG A 433 5.38 -4.86 -10.68
CA ARG A 433 5.62 -5.99 -11.56
C ARG A 433 6.20 -5.46 -12.87
N GLN A 434 7.43 -5.88 -13.18
CA GLN A 434 7.94 -5.76 -14.54
C GLN A 434 6.90 -6.36 -15.49
N GLY A 435 6.55 -5.60 -16.53
CA GLY A 435 5.60 -6.06 -17.53
C GLY A 435 6.04 -7.42 -18.08
N SER A 436 5.11 -8.35 -18.24
CA SER A 436 5.42 -9.65 -18.81
C SER A 436 6.03 -9.47 -20.20
N GLN A 437 7.27 -9.90 -20.40
CA GLN A 437 7.91 -9.87 -21.70
C GLN A 437 7.15 -10.78 -22.66
N LEU A 438 6.68 -10.21 -23.79
CA LEU A 438 5.96 -10.95 -24.83
C LEU A 438 6.81 -12.09 -25.37
N TRP A 439 6.24 -13.26 -25.65
CA TRP A 439 7.00 -14.37 -26.21
C TRP A 439 7.16 -14.17 -27.72
N SER A 440 8.39 -14.18 -28.21
CA SER A 440 8.64 -14.21 -29.67
C SER A 440 8.37 -15.60 -30.24
N GLN A 441 8.17 -15.67 -31.55
CA GLN A 441 7.98 -16.96 -32.22
C GLN A 441 9.23 -17.84 -32.08
N GLU A 442 10.43 -17.26 -32.17
CA GLU A 442 11.70 -17.97 -31.96
C GLU A 442 11.82 -18.57 -30.55
N GLU A 443 11.38 -17.84 -29.53
CA GLU A 443 11.32 -18.31 -28.14
C GLU A 443 10.36 -19.51 -28.02
N ILE A 444 9.19 -19.44 -28.68
CA ILE A 444 8.19 -20.51 -28.70
C ILE A 444 8.74 -21.75 -29.41
N ASP A 445 9.34 -21.58 -30.58
CA ASP A 445 9.88 -22.68 -31.38
C ASP A 445 11.04 -23.38 -30.66
N PHE A 446 11.88 -22.61 -29.95
CA PHE A 446 12.94 -23.18 -29.13
C PHE A 446 12.39 -23.99 -27.94
N LEU A 447 11.30 -23.54 -27.31
CA LEU A 447 10.65 -24.31 -26.25
C LEU A 447 10.00 -25.60 -26.80
N ILE A 448 9.51 -25.57 -28.04
CA ILE A 448 9.01 -26.75 -28.75
C ILE A 448 10.16 -27.73 -29.01
N SER A 449 11.31 -27.26 -29.50
CA SER A 449 12.47 -28.12 -29.76
C SER A 449 13.01 -28.77 -28.50
N LEU A 450 13.07 -28.04 -27.37
CA LEU A 450 13.47 -28.61 -26.08
C LEU A 450 12.50 -29.72 -25.63
N THR A 451 11.20 -29.54 -25.88
CA THR A 451 10.18 -30.55 -25.53
C THR A 451 10.30 -31.80 -26.43
N GLU A 452 10.56 -31.62 -27.73
CA GLU A 452 10.82 -32.73 -28.66
C GLU A 452 12.09 -33.48 -28.25
N GLU A 453 13.19 -32.79 -27.94
CA GLU A 453 14.45 -33.38 -27.49
C GLU A 453 14.23 -34.30 -26.28
N LEU A 454 13.54 -33.81 -25.25
CA LEU A 454 13.21 -34.59 -24.06
C LEU A 454 12.32 -35.81 -24.38
N PHE A 455 11.37 -35.68 -25.32
CA PHE A 455 10.54 -36.79 -25.74
C PHE A 455 11.34 -37.87 -26.48
N GLN A 456 12.30 -37.46 -27.32
CA GLN A 456 13.20 -38.38 -28.01
C GLN A 456 14.17 -39.07 -27.04
N GLU A 457 14.65 -38.36 -26.01
CA GLU A 457 15.43 -38.95 -24.92
C GLU A 457 14.62 -40.00 -24.15
N ALA A 458 13.38 -39.67 -23.76
CA ALA A 458 12.49 -40.60 -23.08
C ALA A 458 12.21 -41.87 -23.92
N LYS A 459 12.04 -41.73 -25.24
CA LYS A 459 11.93 -42.88 -26.17
C LYS A 459 13.20 -43.74 -26.21
N ARG A 460 14.38 -43.12 -26.13
CA ARG A 460 15.66 -43.86 -26.13
C ARG A 460 15.90 -44.59 -24.81
N GLU A 461 15.52 -43.97 -23.70
CA GLU A 461 15.67 -44.52 -22.35
C GLU A 461 14.66 -45.65 -22.09
N PHE A 462 13.40 -45.46 -22.48
CA PHE A 462 12.31 -46.42 -22.27
C PHE A 462 11.86 -47.08 -23.57
N LYS A 463 12.72 -47.88 -24.19
CA LYS A 463 12.45 -48.55 -25.47
C LYS A 463 11.24 -49.48 -25.46
N ASP A 464 10.90 -50.02 -24.30
CA ASP A 464 9.82 -51.00 -24.14
C ASP A 464 8.44 -50.35 -23.96
N LYS A 465 8.37 -49.02 -23.80
CA LYS A 465 7.12 -48.29 -23.60
C LYS A 465 6.62 -47.71 -24.91
N THR A 466 5.31 -47.80 -25.12
CA THR A 466 4.67 -47.17 -26.28
C THR A 466 4.65 -45.64 -26.14
N GLU A 467 4.53 -44.91 -27.25
CA GLU A 467 4.47 -43.44 -27.20
C GLU A 467 3.35 -42.92 -26.30
N ALA A 468 2.21 -43.63 -26.27
CA ALA A 468 1.07 -43.29 -25.43
C ALA A 468 1.38 -43.44 -23.93
N GLU A 469 2.24 -44.39 -23.55
CA GLU A 469 2.66 -44.61 -22.16
C GLU A 469 3.72 -43.62 -21.69
N LEU A 470 4.44 -42.97 -22.62
CA LEU A 470 5.41 -41.92 -22.31
C LEU A 470 4.77 -40.54 -22.11
N LEU A 471 3.48 -40.40 -22.43
CA LEU A 471 2.72 -39.16 -22.30
C LEU A 471 1.73 -39.26 -21.13
N PRO A 472 1.56 -38.18 -20.32
CA PRO A 472 2.16 -36.86 -20.44
C PRO A 472 3.64 -36.83 -20.05
N LEU A 473 4.44 -36.09 -20.80
CA LEU A 473 5.88 -35.99 -20.57
C LEU A 473 6.17 -35.28 -19.23
N VAL A 474 6.68 -36.03 -18.25
CA VAL A 474 7.04 -35.54 -16.92
C VAL A 474 8.39 -34.82 -16.97
N ILE A 475 8.43 -33.57 -16.54
CA ILE A 475 9.66 -32.76 -16.52
C ILE A 475 10.18 -32.67 -15.08
N THR A 476 11.35 -33.25 -14.84
CA THR A 476 12.04 -33.17 -13.54
C THR A 476 12.58 -31.74 -13.30
N ASN A 477 12.80 -31.36 -12.04
CA ASN A 477 13.32 -30.03 -11.71
C ASN A 477 14.71 -29.76 -12.34
N LYS A 478 15.56 -30.79 -12.43
CA LYS A 478 16.86 -30.70 -13.11
C LYS A 478 16.72 -30.33 -14.59
N VAL A 479 15.73 -30.91 -15.29
CA VAL A 479 15.46 -30.57 -16.69
C VAL A 479 14.90 -29.14 -16.80
N LYS A 480 14.06 -28.70 -15.87
CA LYS A 480 13.56 -27.31 -15.84
C LYS A 480 14.69 -26.29 -15.69
N GLU A 481 15.66 -26.57 -14.82
CA GLU A 481 16.85 -25.73 -14.61
C GLU A 481 17.76 -25.73 -15.83
N ASP A 482 17.99 -26.89 -16.45
CA ASP A 482 18.76 -26.99 -17.69
C ASP A 482 18.11 -26.19 -18.83
N TRP A 483 16.80 -26.35 -19.01
CA TRP A 483 16.04 -25.59 -19.99
C TRP A 483 16.10 -24.10 -19.72
N GLN A 484 15.96 -23.66 -18.46
CA GLN A 484 16.12 -22.26 -18.09
C GLN A 484 17.50 -21.73 -18.50
N ARG A 485 18.57 -22.47 -18.17
CA ARG A 485 19.94 -22.09 -18.52
C ARG A 485 20.14 -21.99 -20.03
N ARG A 486 19.72 -23.02 -20.80
CA ARG A 486 19.83 -23.04 -22.27
C ARG A 486 19.01 -21.93 -22.92
N PHE A 487 17.83 -21.66 -22.38
CA PHE A 487 16.95 -20.59 -22.87
C PHE A 487 17.54 -19.21 -22.64
N ASN A 488 18.00 -18.93 -21.42
CA ASN A 488 18.59 -17.63 -21.08
C ASN A 488 19.91 -17.41 -21.81
N ALA A 489 20.74 -18.46 -21.98
CA ALA A 489 21.96 -18.38 -22.79
C ALA A 489 21.71 -17.97 -24.25
N LYS A 490 20.54 -18.32 -24.81
CA LYS A 490 20.19 -17.99 -26.19
C LYS A 490 19.53 -16.63 -26.33
N PHE A 491 18.65 -16.25 -25.40
CA PHE A 491 17.76 -15.10 -25.59
C PHE A 491 18.08 -13.90 -24.71
N THR A 492 18.69 -14.05 -23.53
CA THR A 492 18.96 -12.91 -22.64
C THR A 492 19.88 -11.89 -23.31
N GLY A 493 19.56 -10.59 -23.17
CA GLY A 493 20.29 -9.49 -23.81
C GLY A 493 19.94 -9.26 -25.29
N THR A 494 19.17 -10.16 -25.93
CA THR A 494 18.75 -9.94 -27.33
C THR A 494 17.57 -8.95 -27.41
N ILE A 495 17.48 -8.21 -28.52
CA ILE A 495 16.33 -7.36 -28.85
C ILE A 495 15.52 -8.09 -29.92
N GLN A 496 14.27 -8.43 -29.59
CA GLN A 496 13.40 -9.23 -30.48
C GLN A 496 12.51 -8.33 -31.34
N PRO A 497 12.05 -8.79 -32.53
CA PRO A 497 11.19 -8.01 -33.40
C PRO A 497 9.93 -7.50 -32.68
N GLY A 498 9.71 -6.19 -32.69
CA GLY A 498 8.57 -5.54 -32.03
C GLY A 498 8.76 -5.23 -30.55
N SER A 499 9.98 -5.35 -30.01
CA SER A 499 10.32 -4.88 -28.67
C SER A 499 11.54 -3.94 -28.70
N ASP A 500 11.46 -2.83 -27.97
CA ASP A 500 12.58 -1.89 -27.81
C ASP A 500 13.46 -2.22 -26.59
N LYS A 501 13.17 -3.34 -25.90
CA LYS A 501 13.83 -3.71 -24.64
C LYS A 501 14.56 -5.03 -24.79
N GLU A 502 15.76 -5.09 -24.24
CA GLU A 502 16.53 -6.33 -24.13
C GLU A 502 15.77 -7.38 -23.32
N ARG A 503 15.92 -8.64 -23.72
CA ARG A 503 15.37 -9.78 -23.01
C ARG A 503 16.03 -9.96 -21.65
N ILE A 504 15.20 -10.27 -20.66
CA ILE A 504 15.62 -10.58 -19.29
C ILE A 504 15.53 -12.09 -19.13
N ASP A 505 16.34 -12.64 -18.24
CA ASP A 505 16.28 -14.04 -17.84
C ASP A 505 14.86 -14.51 -17.54
N ARG A 506 14.43 -15.55 -18.25
CA ARG A 506 13.18 -16.26 -17.96
C ARG A 506 13.41 -17.16 -16.75
N LYS A 507 12.39 -17.26 -15.89
CA LYS A 507 12.35 -18.26 -14.81
C LYS A 507 11.83 -19.59 -15.37
N SER A 508 12.26 -20.71 -14.80
CA SER A 508 11.76 -22.04 -15.13
C SER A 508 10.23 -22.14 -15.06
N SER A 509 9.60 -21.50 -14.08
CA SER A 509 8.15 -21.42 -13.95
C SER A 509 7.49 -20.73 -15.15
N ALA A 510 8.09 -19.67 -15.68
CA ALA A 510 7.58 -18.97 -16.87
C ALA A 510 7.64 -19.85 -18.12
N LEU A 511 8.72 -20.64 -18.28
CA LEU A 511 8.82 -21.62 -19.37
C LEU A 511 7.71 -22.68 -19.26
N MET A 512 7.47 -23.22 -18.07
CA MET A 512 6.43 -24.24 -17.85
C MET A 512 5.03 -23.70 -18.07
N THR A 513 4.74 -22.47 -17.60
CA THR A 513 3.47 -21.80 -17.90
C THR A 513 3.29 -21.59 -19.40
N GLN A 514 4.32 -21.17 -20.12
CA GLN A 514 4.23 -20.97 -21.56
C GLN A 514 4.04 -22.30 -22.31
N ARG A 515 4.67 -23.38 -21.84
CA ARG A 515 4.49 -24.73 -22.39
C ARG A 515 3.02 -25.15 -22.40
N GLY A 516 2.29 -24.88 -21.30
CA GLY A 516 0.85 -25.14 -21.19
C GLY A 516 -0.04 -24.21 -22.03
N ARG A 517 0.52 -23.17 -22.65
CA ARG A 517 -0.18 -22.22 -23.54
C ARG A 517 0.08 -22.47 -25.03
N ILE A 518 1.04 -23.33 -25.37
CA ILE A 518 1.37 -23.68 -26.75
C ILE A 518 0.53 -24.89 -27.18
N ARG A 519 -0.41 -24.67 -28.12
CA ARG A 519 -1.38 -25.70 -28.53
C ARG A 519 -0.71 -26.97 -29.07
N ILE A 520 0.36 -26.81 -29.87
CA ILE A 520 1.15 -27.94 -30.40
C ILE A 520 1.66 -28.83 -29.27
N LEU A 521 2.11 -28.25 -28.16
CA LEU A 521 2.64 -29.02 -27.04
C LEU A 521 1.53 -29.73 -26.26
N VAL A 522 0.41 -29.05 -26.04
CA VAL A 522 -0.79 -29.63 -25.41
C VAL A 522 -1.30 -30.82 -26.23
N ASP A 523 -1.43 -30.67 -27.54
CA ASP A 523 -2.06 -31.69 -28.40
C ASP A 523 -1.11 -32.87 -28.66
N LYS A 524 0.17 -32.60 -28.98
CA LYS A 524 1.19 -33.62 -29.34
C LYS A 524 1.79 -34.33 -28.13
N TYR A 525 2.12 -33.60 -27.06
CA TYR A 525 2.81 -34.15 -25.87
C TYR A 525 1.92 -34.24 -24.62
N LYS A 526 0.60 -34.02 -24.78
CA LYS A 526 -0.38 -34.08 -23.70
C LYS A 526 -0.01 -33.22 -22.48
N VAL A 527 0.60 -32.05 -22.73
CA VAL A 527 0.91 -31.09 -21.68
C VAL A 527 -0.37 -30.56 -21.06
N THR A 528 -0.39 -30.42 -19.73
CA THR A 528 -1.54 -29.83 -19.02
C THR A 528 -1.84 -28.43 -19.55
N GLU A 529 -3.04 -28.26 -20.08
CA GLU A 529 -3.51 -27.01 -20.69
C GLU A 529 -3.74 -25.91 -19.64
N ASP A 530 -3.27 -24.68 -19.92
CA ASP A 530 -3.70 -23.47 -19.20
C ASP A 530 -5.11 -23.06 -19.66
N LYS A 531 -6.12 -23.77 -19.15
CA LYS A 531 -7.54 -23.59 -19.52
C LYS A 531 -8.01 -22.14 -19.39
N GLN A 532 -7.53 -21.43 -18.37
CA GLN A 532 -7.88 -20.02 -18.15
C GLN A 532 -7.32 -19.12 -19.27
N TRP A 533 -6.09 -19.37 -19.71
CA TRP A 533 -5.50 -18.62 -20.81
C TRP A 533 -6.22 -18.87 -22.13
N PHE A 534 -6.51 -20.12 -22.48
CA PHE A 534 -7.24 -20.44 -23.71
C PHE A 534 -8.65 -19.85 -23.71
N LYS A 535 -9.39 -19.97 -22.60
CA LYS A 535 -10.70 -19.31 -22.43
C LYS A 535 -10.61 -17.80 -22.61
N ARG A 536 -9.56 -17.15 -22.08
CA ARG A 536 -9.33 -15.71 -22.29
C ARG A 536 -9.04 -15.37 -23.75
N GLN A 537 -8.27 -16.19 -24.46
CA GLN A 537 -7.99 -15.98 -25.89
C GLN A 537 -9.23 -16.18 -26.75
N GLU A 538 -10.04 -17.18 -26.45
CA GLU A 538 -11.33 -17.43 -27.10
C GLU A 538 -12.27 -16.25 -26.90
N ASN A 539 -12.50 -15.83 -25.65
CA ASN A 539 -13.29 -14.65 -25.33
C ASN A 539 -12.76 -13.39 -26.04
N LYS A 540 -11.44 -13.23 -26.17
CA LYS A 540 -10.84 -12.10 -26.90
C LYS A 540 -11.15 -12.16 -28.40
N LYS A 541 -11.08 -13.34 -29.01
CA LYS A 541 -11.45 -13.56 -30.42
C LYS A 541 -12.94 -13.32 -30.65
N GLU A 542 -13.80 -13.79 -29.75
CA GLU A 542 -15.25 -13.56 -29.81
C GLU A 542 -15.59 -12.07 -29.70
N LYS A 543 -15.01 -11.37 -28.72
CA LYS A 543 -15.18 -9.91 -28.58
C LYS A 543 -14.68 -9.16 -29.81
N ALA A 544 -13.56 -9.57 -30.42
CA ALA A 544 -13.07 -8.98 -31.66
C ALA A 544 -14.03 -9.19 -32.83
N LYS A 545 -14.56 -10.41 -32.99
CA LYS A 545 -15.58 -10.73 -34.01
C LYS A 545 -16.86 -9.92 -33.79
N ALA A 546 -17.31 -9.78 -32.55
CA ALA A 546 -18.48 -8.98 -32.22
C ALA A 546 -18.28 -7.49 -32.57
N LYS A 547 -17.11 -6.92 -32.27
CA LYS A 547 -16.78 -5.54 -32.64
C LYS A 547 -16.78 -5.31 -34.16
N VAL A 548 -16.23 -6.25 -34.94
CA VAL A 548 -16.26 -6.18 -36.41
C VAL A 548 -17.70 -6.20 -36.93
N LYS A 549 -18.54 -7.10 -36.42
CA LYS A 549 -19.97 -7.19 -36.81
C LYS A 549 -20.76 -5.91 -36.48
N VAL A 550 -20.54 -5.31 -35.30
CA VAL A 550 -21.19 -4.04 -34.92
C VAL A 550 -20.70 -2.88 -35.79
N GLY A 551 -19.41 -2.83 -36.11
CA GLY A 551 -18.84 -1.84 -37.03
C GLY A 551 -19.37 -1.97 -38.46
N GLU A 552 -19.57 -3.19 -38.95
CA GLU A 552 -20.20 -3.46 -40.25
C GLU A 552 -21.68 -3.10 -40.28
N LYS A 553 -22.43 -3.34 -39.20
CA LYS A 553 -23.84 -2.94 -39.07
C LYS A 553 -23.99 -1.41 -39.10
N ARG A 554 -23.17 -0.68 -38.32
CA ARG A 554 -23.14 0.80 -38.35
C ARG A 554 -22.80 1.38 -39.74
N LYS A 555 -21.87 0.75 -40.48
CA LYS A 555 -21.56 1.16 -41.86
C LYS A 555 -22.70 0.87 -42.86
N ARG A 556 -23.50 -0.18 -42.64
CA ARG A 556 -24.69 -0.46 -43.47
C ARG A 556 -25.81 0.51 -43.19
N ASP A 557 -26.08 0.81 -41.92
CA ASP A 557 -27.14 1.74 -41.52
C ASP A 557 -26.81 3.17 -41.99
N SER A 558 -25.54 3.62 -41.85
CA SER A 558 -25.11 4.93 -42.37
C SER A 558 -25.11 5.02 -43.91
N SER A 559 -25.06 3.89 -44.62
CA SER A 559 -25.13 3.85 -46.09
C SER A 559 -26.56 3.76 -46.62
N GLN A 560 -27.53 3.40 -45.78
CA GLN A 560 -28.96 3.43 -46.11
C GLN A 560 -29.61 4.79 -45.81
N GLU A 561 -29.08 5.55 -44.86
CA GLU A 561 -29.60 6.87 -44.50
C GLU A 561 -29.28 7.93 -45.58
N VAL A 562 -28.06 7.93 -46.13
CA VAL A 562 -27.67 8.83 -47.24
C VAL A 562 -28.44 8.56 -48.54
N LYS A 563 -29.01 7.35 -48.72
CA LYS A 563 -29.82 7.02 -49.90
C LYS A 563 -31.30 7.43 -49.78
N ARG A 564 -31.77 7.83 -48.59
CA ARG A 564 -33.13 8.35 -48.41
C ARG A 564 -33.21 9.86 -48.53
N GLU A 565 -32.15 10.60 -48.18
CA GLU A 565 -32.13 12.06 -48.37
C GLU A 565 -31.87 12.47 -49.83
N SER A 566 -31.16 11.67 -50.63
CA SER A 566 -30.90 12.00 -52.04
C SER A 566 -32.07 11.70 -53.01
N SER A 567 -33.28 11.45 -52.51
CA SER A 567 -34.48 11.20 -53.33
C SER A 567 -35.66 12.13 -52.97
N GLN A 568 -35.43 13.14 -52.13
CA GLN A 568 -36.49 14.05 -51.68
C GLN A 568 -36.19 15.55 -51.95
N GLU A 569 -35.18 15.85 -52.77
CA GLU A 569 -34.77 17.22 -53.07
C GLU A 569 -34.73 17.47 -54.60
N VAL A 570 -35.82 17.16 -55.30
CA VAL A 570 -36.14 17.72 -56.63
C VAL A 570 -37.65 17.88 -56.73
N GLU A 571 -38.22 18.82 -55.97
CA GLU A 571 -39.41 19.58 -56.38
C GLU A 571 -39.62 20.76 -55.41
N GLU A 572 -39.91 21.92 -56.00
CA GLU A 572 -40.44 23.13 -55.35
C GLU A 572 -39.45 24.26 -54.97
N ILE A 573 -39.16 25.06 -56.01
CA ILE A 573 -38.79 26.47 -55.95
C ILE A 573 -40.07 27.27 -55.64
N THR A 574 -40.08 28.24 -54.70
CA THR A 574 -40.39 29.69 -54.93
C THR A 574 -40.75 30.51 -53.68
N GLN A 575 -40.21 31.74 -53.67
CA GLN A 575 -40.71 33.01 -53.12
C GLN A 575 -40.51 33.37 -51.63
N GLY A 576 -39.83 34.52 -51.42
CA GLY A 576 -39.99 35.35 -50.22
C GLY A 576 -38.79 36.21 -49.83
N GLU A 577 -38.58 37.33 -50.52
CA GLU A 577 -37.66 38.43 -50.15
C GLU A 577 -38.07 39.10 -48.81
N PHE A 578 -37.11 39.48 -47.95
CA PHE A 578 -36.87 40.89 -47.50
C PHE A 578 -35.66 41.06 -46.54
N GLU A 579 -34.71 41.90 -46.97
CA GLU A 579 -33.83 42.89 -46.28
C GLU A 579 -33.16 42.59 -44.91
N SER A 580 -31.81 42.58 -44.80
CA SER A 580 -30.87 43.72 -44.52
C SER A 580 -30.96 44.26 -43.07
N THR A 581 -29.91 44.47 -42.25
CA THR A 581 -28.50 44.82 -42.48
C THR A 581 -27.64 44.72 -41.17
N ILE A 582 -26.32 44.49 -41.34
CA ILE A 582 -25.13 45.02 -40.58
C ILE A 582 -24.64 44.38 -39.24
N ALA A 583 -23.43 43.79 -39.35
CA ALA A 583 -22.20 43.80 -38.49
C ALA A 583 -22.33 43.81 -36.94
N THR A 584 -21.54 43.06 -36.15
CA THR A 584 -20.06 43.13 -36.06
C THR A 584 -19.50 42.03 -35.12
N ALA A 585 -18.30 41.53 -35.46
CA ALA A 585 -17.27 40.77 -34.73
C ALA A 585 -17.40 40.42 -33.22
N ALA A 586 -16.99 39.17 -32.87
CA ALA A 586 -15.76 38.83 -32.13
C ALA A 586 -15.90 37.63 -31.16
N SER A 587 -14.93 36.69 -31.26
CA SER A 587 -14.37 35.81 -30.22
C SER A 587 -15.35 34.96 -29.41
N ASP A 588 -15.55 33.66 -29.68
CA ASP A 588 -14.63 32.52 -29.51
C ASP A 588 -13.98 32.47 -28.11
N GLY A 589 -14.30 31.40 -27.38
CA GLY A 589 -13.89 31.14 -25.98
C GLY A 589 -14.92 30.34 -25.19
N GLY A 590 -15.24 29.13 -25.66
CA GLY A 590 -16.25 28.26 -25.07
C GLY A 590 -15.93 27.74 -23.67
N GLU A 591 -16.92 27.88 -22.78
CA GLU A 591 -17.10 27.10 -21.56
C GLU A 591 -17.35 25.62 -21.89
N SER A 592 -16.64 24.72 -21.22
CA SER A 592 -16.99 23.29 -21.15
C SER A 592 -17.16 22.95 -19.67
N GLY A 593 -18.44 22.89 -19.28
CA GLY A 593 -18.89 22.33 -18.02
C GLY A 593 -18.58 20.84 -17.92
N GLY A 594 -18.33 20.40 -16.69
CA GLY A 594 -18.17 19.00 -16.34
C GLY A 594 -19.53 18.31 -16.35
N GLU A 595 -19.62 17.22 -17.09
CA GLU A 595 -20.76 16.31 -17.05
C GLU A 595 -20.55 15.23 -15.98
N GLU A 596 -21.60 15.11 -15.18
CA GLU A 596 -21.88 14.11 -14.17
C GLU A 596 -21.98 12.72 -14.82
N GLU A 597 -21.36 11.71 -14.21
CA GLU A 597 -21.55 10.32 -14.61
C GLU A 597 -22.81 9.79 -13.90
N GLU A 598 -23.92 9.81 -14.64
CA GLU A 598 -25.21 9.25 -14.29
C GLU A 598 -25.14 7.76 -13.95
N GLN A 599 -25.83 7.40 -12.87
CA GLN A 599 -26.13 6.05 -12.46
C GLN A 599 -27.14 5.44 -13.44
N ALA A 600 -26.74 4.39 -14.15
CA ALA A 600 -27.65 3.57 -14.94
C ALA A 600 -28.50 2.69 -13.98
N ASN A 601 -29.74 3.11 -13.77
CA ASN A 601 -30.85 2.25 -13.37
C ASN A 601 -31.34 1.52 -14.64
N ASP A 602 -31.10 0.21 -14.71
CA ASP A 602 -31.86 -0.68 -15.60
C ASP A 602 -32.92 -1.39 -14.74
N ALA A 603 -34.15 -0.90 -14.85
CA ALA A 603 -35.38 -1.61 -14.54
C ALA A 603 -36.19 -1.71 -15.84
N ASP A 604 -37.05 -2.74 -15.89
CA ASP A 604 -38.08 -3.05 -16.89
C ASP A 604 -37.58 -3.89 -18.10
N ASP A 605 -38.18 -5.03 -18.49
CA ASP A 605 -39.58 -5.46 -18.37
C ASP A 605 -39.78 -7.00 -18.51
N GLU A 606 -40.85 -7.44 -17.84
CA GLU A 606 -41.92 -8.40 -18.24
C GLU A 606 -41.60 -9.77 -18.91
N GLU A 607 -41.84 -10.87 -18.17
CA GLU A 607 -43.08 -11.70 -18.25
C GLU A 607 -43.19 -12.64 -17.03
#